data_AF-X2FCQ7-F1
#
_entry.id   AF-X2FCQ7-F1
#
_cell.length_a   1.000
_cell.length_b   1.000
_cell.length_c   1.000
_cell.angle_alpha   90.00
_cell.angle_beta   90.00
_cell.angle_gamma   90.00
#
_symmetry.space_group_name_H-M   'P 1'
#
loop_
_entity.id
_entity.type
_entity.pdbx_description
1 polymer ?
#
loop_
_entity_poly.entity_id
_entity_poly.type
_entity_poly.pdbx_seq_one_letter_code
_entity_poly.pdbx_strand_id
1 'polypeptide(L)'
;LFGANFANVQPNSGSQMNQAVFLALLQPGDTFMGLDLAAGGHLTHGSPVNMSGKWFKAAHYTVRREDQIIDMDAVQKQAEEVKPKLIVAGGSAYSRAWDFKRFREIADSVGAYLLVDMAHFAGLVAGGVHASPVPYAHVTTTTTHKSLRGPRGGLILSNDETLAKKLNSAIFPGLQGGPLMHVIAAKAVAFGEALRPDFKVYAKNVVENA
;
A
#
# COMPACT_ATOMS: atom_id res chain seq x y z
N LEU A 1 13.83 8.43 3.96
CA LEU A 1 12.65 8.95 3.23
C LEU A 1 11.36 8.69 4.02
N PHE A 2 10.92 7.43 4.18
CA PHE A 2 9.65 7.11 4.85
C PHE A 2 9.75 6.66 6.32
N GLY A 3 10.96 6.55 6.87
CA GLY A 3 11.17 6.12 8.26
C GLY A 3 10.89 4.64 8.52
N ALA A 4 11.02 3.78 7.50
CA ALA A 4 10.90 2.32 7.65
C ALA A 4 12.26 1.68 7.98
N ASN A 5 12.27 0.63 8.80
CA ASN A 5 13.47 -0.13 9.15
C ASN A 5 13.96 -1.02 7.99
N PHE A 6 13.04 -1.58 7.21
CA PHE A 6 13.35 -2.47 6.10
C PHE A 6 12.66 -2.03 4.81
N ALA A 7 13.35 -2.19 3.68
CA ALA A 7 12.82 -1.89 2.36
C ALA A 7 13.29 -2.92 1.33
N ASN A 8 12.35 -3.45 0.54
CA ASN A 8 12.65 -4.16 -0.69
C ASN A 8 12.39 -3.23 -1.90
N VAL A 9 13.44 -2.96 -2.66
CA VAL A 9 13.44 -2.01 -3.79
C VAL A 9 13.37 -2.70 -5.16
N GLN A 10 13.26 -4.02 -5.19
CA GLN A 10 13.28 -4.82 -6.41
C GLN A 10 11.96 -4.91 -7.19
N PRO A 11 10.75 -4.64 -6.66
CA PRO A 11 9.53 -4.78 -7.46
C PRO A 11 9.58 -3.93 -8.74
N ASN A 12 9.30 -4.55 -9.90
CA ASN A 12 9.34 -3.86 -11.19
C ASN A 12 8.12 -2.96 -11.42
N SER A 13 7.05 -3.15 -10.65
CA SER A 13 5.81 -2.36 -10.75
C SER A 13 5.02 -2.29 -9.44
N GLY A 14 4.01 -1.43 -9.41
CA GLY A 14 3.07 -1.32 -8.29
C GLY A 14 2.19 -2.56 -8.09
N SER A 15 1.85 -3.27 -9.17
CA SER A 15 1.07 -4.50 -9.02
C SER A 15 1.91 -5.62 -8.43
N GLN A 16 3.18 -5.73 -8.80
CA GLN A 16 4.08 -6.80 -8.32
C GLN A 16 4.48 -6.65 -6.85
N MET A 17 4.64 -5.43 -6.35
CA MET A 17 4.84 -5.22 -4.89
C MET A 17 3.64 -5.77 -4.09
N ASN A 18 2.41 -5.52 -4.55
CA ASN A 18 1.21 -6.04 -3.89
C ASN A 18 1.14 -7.56 -4.04
N GLN A 19 1.39 -8.12 -5.23
CA GLN A 19 1.44 -9.58 -5.43
C GLN A 19 2.42 -10.26 -4.47
N ALA A 20 3.57 -9.66 -4.19
CA ALA A 20 4.55 -10.20 -3.25
C ALA A 20 4.04 -10.22 -1.81
N VAL A 21 3.30 -9.19 -1.38
CA VAL A 21 2.66 -9.19 -0.06
C VAL A 21 1.62 -10.31 0.05
N PHE A 22 0.79 -10.47 -0.98
CA PHE A 22 -0.21 -11.54 -1.01
C PHE A 22 0.47 -12.92 -0.99
N LEU A 23 1.52 -13.13 -1.79
CA LEU A 23 2.27 -14.38 -1.79
C LEU A 23 2.97 -14.67 -0.45
N ALA A 24 3.49 -13.63 0.22
CA ALA A 24 4.20 -13.77 1.49
C ALA A 24 3.27 -14.09 2.67
N LEU A 25 2.04 -13.58 2.65
CA LEU A 25 1.16 -13.56 3.83
C LEU A 25 -0.10 -14.41 3.68
N LEU A 26 -0.51 -14.74 2.45
CA LEU A 26 -1.74 -15.45 2.15
C LEU A 26 -1.49 -16.75 1.39
N GLN A 27 -2.49 -17.61 1.42
CA GLN A 27 -2.63 -18.79 0.58
C GLN A 27 -3.86 -18.63 -0.32
N PRO A 28 -3.88 -19.22 -1.54
CA PRO A 28 -5.07 -19.21 -2.38
C PRO A 28 -6.31 -19.68 -1.60
N GLY A 29 -7.43 -18.97 -1.77
CA GLY A 29 -8.68 -19.20 -1.05
C GLY A 29 -8.82 -18.47 0.28
N ASP A 30 -7.74 -17.88 0.82
CA ASP A 30 -7.82 -17.00 2.00
C ASP A 30 -8.65 -15.74 1.71
N THR A 31 -9.30 -15.22 2.76
CA THR A 31 -10.07 -13.97 2.69
C THR A 31 -9.18 -12.77 2.96
N PHE A 32 -9.38 -11.70 2.18
CA PHE A 32 -8.79 -10.39 2.46
C PHE A 32 -9.82 -9.28 2.20
N MET A 33 -9.58 -8.10 2.78
CA MET A 33 -10.43 -6.93 2.61
C MET A 33 -9.70 -5.79 1.90
N GLY A 34 -10.38 -5.11 0.98
CA GLY A 34 -9.89 -3.91 0.31
C GLY A 34 -11.00 -2.92 -0.01
N LEU A 35 -10.65 -1.65 -0.26
CA LEU A 35 -11.62 -0.65 -0.70
C LEU A 35 -12.23 -1.07 -2.05
N ASP A 36 -13.55 -1.02 -2.15
CA ASP A 36 -14.27 -1.31 -3.39
C ASP A 36 -13.77 -0.44 -4.55
N LEU A 37 -13.71 -1.02 -5.76
CA LEU A 37 -13.20 -0.31 -6.94
C LEU A 37 -14.05 0.93 -7.29
N ALA A 38 -15.37 0.85 -7.15
CA ALA A 38 -16.28 1.97 -7.40
C ALA A 38 -16.20 3.04 -6.30
N ALA A 39 -15.75 2.66 -5.10
CA ALA A 39 -15.47 3.58 -3.98
C ALA A 39 -14.05 4.18 -4.04
N GLY A 40 -13.28 3.92 -5.10
CA GLY A 40 -11.95 4.49 -5.30
C GLY A 40 -10.78 3.55 -4.98
N GLY A 41 -11.03 2.25 -4.80
CA GLY A 41 -10.00 1.22 -4.65
C GLY A 41 -9.09 1.05 -5.88
N HIS A 42 -8.16 0.11 -5.82
CA HIS A 42 -7.31 -0.26 -6.95
C HIS A 42 -7.60 -1.69 -7.42
N LEU A 43 -7.32 -2.00 -8.69
CA LEU A 43 -7.56 -3.34 -9.26
C LEU A 43 -6.89 -4.47 -8.46
N THR A 44 -5.73 -4.20 -7.85
CA THR A 44 -4.99 -5.18 -7.03
C THR A 44 -5.57 -5.38 -5.64
N HIS A 45 -6.65 -4.69 -5.30
CA HIS A 45 -7.32 -4.77 -3.99
C HIS A 45 -8.59 -5.63 -4.07
N GLY A 46 -8.66 -6.57 -5.02
CA GLY A 46 -9.74 -7.57 -5.11
C GLY A 46 -10.62 -7.53 -6.34
N SER A 47 -10.25 -6.78 -7.38
CA SER A 47 -10.98 -6.85 -8.64
C SER A 47 -10.93 -8.29 -9.21
N PRO A 48 -12.06 -8.86 -9.67
CA PRO A 48 -12.14 -10.26 -10.13
C PRO A 48 -11.28 -10.54 -11.37
N VAL A 49 -10.85 -9.51 -12.10
CA VAL A 49 -9.95 -9.66 -13.25
C VAL A 49 -8.48 -9.71 -12.86
N ASN A 50 -8.13 -9.25 -11.65
CA ASN A 50 -6.76 -9.25 -11.12
C ASN A 50 -6.44 -10.58 -10.41
N MET A 51 -5.16 -10.94 -10.31
CA MET A 51 -4.69 -12.09 -9.53
C MET A 51 -5.28 -12.12 -8.11
N SER A 52 -5.34 -10.96 -7.44
CA SER A 52 -5.91 -10.83 -6.10
C SER A 52 -7.37 -11.30 -6.02
N GLY A 53 -8.22 -10.92 -6.98
CA GLY A 53 -9.62 -11.39 -7.03
C GLY A 53 -9.81 -12.77 -7.64
N LYS A 54 -8.84 -13.27 -8.42
CA LYS A 54 -8.88 -14.64 -8.99
C LYS A 54 -8.50 -15.72 -7.99
N TRP A 55 -7.52 -15.46 -7.12
CA TRP A 55 -6.92 -16.48 -6.26
C TRP A 55 -7.38 -16.42 -4.81
N PHE A 56 -7.89 -15.27 -4.36
CA PHE A 56 -8.30 -15.05 -2.98
C PHE A 56 -9.75 -14.62 -2.91
N LYS A 57 -10.36 -14.75 -1.72
CA LYS A 57 -11.72 -14.28 -1.46
C LYS A 57 -11.66 -12.81 -1.08
N ALA A 58 -11.90 -11.93 -2.06
CA ALA A 58 -11.97 -10.50 -1.81
C ALA A 58 -13.31 -10.16 -1.13
N ALA A 59 -13.23 -9.57 0.06
CA ALA A 59 -14.31 -8.83 0.68
C ALA A 59 -14.03 -7.32 0.51
N HIS A 60 -15.09 -6.52 0.47
CA HIS A 60 -14.96 -5.09 0.21
C HIS A 60 -15.57 -4.27 1.33
N TYR A 61 -14.84 -3.24 1.75
CA TYR A 61 -15.43 -2.11 2.46
C TYR A 61 -15.60 -0.95 1.48
N THR A 62 -16.47 -0.01 1.83
CA THR A 62 -16.87 1.10 0.95
C THR A 62 -16.89 2.42 1.71
N VAL A 63 -17.38 3.47 1.05
CA VAL A 63 -17.61 4.80 1.60
C VAL A 63 -19.10 5.03 1.88
N ARG A 64 -19.40 5.90 2.84
CA ARG A 64 -20.76 6.40 3.06
C ARG A 64 -21.24 7.17 1.84
N ARG A 65 -22.53 7.06 1.50
CA ARG A 65 -23.06 7.66 0.27
C ARG A 65 -23.16 9.17 0.36
N GLU A 66 -23.41 9.68 1.55
CA GLU A 66 -23.69 11.08 1.87
C GLU A 66 -22.45 11.97 1.76
N ASP A 67 -21.28 11.49 2.19
CA ASP A 67 -20.06 12.29 2.28
C ASP A 67 -18.84 11.65 1.59
N GLN A 68 -18.99 10.42 1.06
CA GLN A 68 -17.94 9.65 0.39
C GLN A 68 -16.72 9.41 1.29
N ILE A 69 -16.91 9.37 2.61
CA ILE A 69 -15.87 9.03 3.59
C ILE A 69 -16.01 7.55 3.98
N ILE A 70 -14.87 6.87 4.17
CA ILE A 70 -14.85 5.49 4.66
C ILE A 70 -15.53 5.43 6.04
N ASP A 71 -16.51 4.54 6.17
CA ASP A 71 -17.14 4.25 7.44
C ASP A 71 -16.31 3.22 8.21
N MET A 72 -15.57 3.68 9.22
CA MET A 72 -14.69 2.82 10.00
C MET A 72 -15.44 1.80 10.86
N ASP A 73 -16.69 2.09 11.25
CA ASP A 73 -17.51 1.13 12.01
C ASP A 73 -18.05 0.04 11.08
N ALA A 74 -18.42 0.41 9.85
CA ALA A 74 -18.75 -0.58 8.81
C ALA A 74 -17.54 -1.44 8.44
N VAL A 75 -16.34 -0.85 8.35
CA VAL A 75 -15.08 -1.60 8.14
C VAL A 75 -14.86 -2.59 9.28
N GLN A 76 -15.02 -2.18 10.54
CA GLN A 76 -14.85 -3.07 11.69
C GLN A 76 -15.86 -4.21 11.66
N LYS A 77 -17.15 -3.91 11.48
CA LYS A 77 -18.21 -4.92 11.42
C LYS A 77 -17.93 -5.95 10.32
N GLN A 78 -17.55 -5.48 9.13
CA GLN A 78 -17.21 -6.36 8.01
C GLN A 78 -16.00 -7.24 8.34
N ALA A 79 -14.97 -6.69 8.98
CA ALA A 79 -13.77 -7.44 9.37
C ALA A 79 -14.09 -8.54 10.40
N GLU A 80 -14.97 -8.26 11.37
CA GLU A 80 -15.43 -9.24 12.36
C GLU A 80 -16.24 -10.38 11.72
N GLU A 81 -17.06 -10.05 10.71
CA GLU A 81 -17.89 -11.01 9.99
C GLU A 81 -17.06 -11.93 9.09
N VAL A 82 -16.18 -11.37 8.25
CA VAL A 82 -15.45 -12.16 7.23
C VAL A 82 -14.09 -12.67 7.70
N LYS A 83 -13.59 -12.16 8.84
CA LYS A 83 -12.31 -12.53 9.47
C LYS A 83 -11.16 -12.59 8.44
N PRO A 84 -10.83 -11.47 7.78
CA PRO A 84 -9.81 -11.46 6.74
C PRO A 84 -8.44 -11.78 7.35
N LYS A 85 -7.54 -12.38 6.56
CA LYS A 85 -6.12 -12.47 6.93
C LYS A 85 -5.33 -11.20 6.64
N LEU A 86 -5.85 -10.35 5.75
CA LEU A 86 -5.22 -9.12 5.33
C LEU A 86 -6.28 -8.04 5.10
N ILE A 87 -6.06 -6.84 5.63
CA ILE A 87 -6.82 -5.64 5.31
C ILE A 87 -5.91 -4.71 4.52
N VAL A 88 -6.39 -4.25 3.36
CA VAL A 88 -5.69 -3.30 2.49
C VAL A 88 -6.33 -1.93 2.65
N ALA A 89 -5.54 -0.96 3.09
CA ALA A 89 -5.86 0.46 3.08
C ALA A 89 -5.04 1.19 2.00
N GLY A 90 -5.56 2.30 1.48
CA GLY A 90 -5.05 2.94 0.26
C GLY A 90 -5.93 2.66 -0.96
N GLY A 91 -5.89 3.56 -1.94
CA GLY A 91 -6.76 3.51 -3.10
C GLY A 91 -6.25 4.39 -4.24
N SER A 92 -6.92 4.29 -5.39
CA SER A 92 -6.59 5.05 -6.60
C SER A 92 -7.29 6.40 -6.65
N ALA A 93 -8.51 6.48 -6.11
CA ALA A 93 -9.41 7.61 -6.27
C ALA A 93 -10.20 7.90 -4.98
N TYR A 94 -9.47 8.05 -3.86
CA TYR A 94 -10.03 8.50 -2.59
C TYR A 94 -9.37 9.82 -2.17
N SER A 95 -10.17 10.86 -1.95
CA SER A 95 -9.72 12.26 -1.80
C SER A 95 -9.59 12.74 -0.35
N ARG A 96 -9.75 11.83 0.62
CA ARG A 96 -9.74 12.15 2.05
C ARG A 96 -8.54 11.51 2.73
N ALA A 97 -8.20 12.03 3.92
CA ALA A 97 -7.19 11.42 4.77
C ALA A 97 -7.63 10.02 5.21
N TRP A 98 -6.65 9.15 5.43
CA TRP A 98 -6.84 7.80 5.91
C TRP A 98 -6.56 7.71 7.41
N ASP A 99 -7.44 7.04 8.16
CA ASP A 99 -7.21 6.74 9.57
C ASP A 99 -6.43 5.42 9.72
N PHE A 100 -5.12 5.49 9.46
CA PHE A 100 -4.25 4.30 9.53
C PHE A 100 -4.19 3.68 10.92
N LYS A 101 -4.37 4.49 11.97
CA LYS A 101 -4.40 4.00 13.35
C LYS A 101 -5.65 3.13 13.56
N ARG A 102 -6.82 3.63 13.15
CA ARG A 102 -8.08 2.88 13.27
C ARG A 102 -8.08 1.61 12.41
N PHE A 103 -7.52 1.66 11.20
CA PHE A 103 -7.31 0.45 10.39
C PHE A 103 -6.42 -0.57 11.11
N ARG A 104 -5.38 -0.11 11.81
CA ARG A 104 -4.48 -0.99 12.57
C ARG A 104 -5.20 -1.65 13.75
N GLU A 105 -5.97 -0.88 14.51
CA GLU A 105 -6.79 -1.39 15.62
C GLU A 105 -7.76 -2.49 15.16
N ILE A 106 -8.43 -2.28 14.01
CA ILE A 106 -9.35 -3.27 13.42
C ILE A 106 -8.59 -4.51 12.95
N ALA A 107 -7.45 -4.34 12.28
CA ALA A 107 -6.65 -5.47 11.84
C ALA A 107 -6.20 -6.34 13.04
N ASP A 108 -5.71 -5.71 14.11
CA ASP A 108 -5.30 -6.42 15.32
C ASP A 108 -6.47 -7.12 16.01
N SER A 109 -7.67 -6.52 16.05
CA SER A 109 -8.84 -7.10 16.74
C SER A 109 -9.33 -8.40 16.10
N VAL A 110 -9.08 -8.61 14.80
CA VAL A 110 -9.46 -9.82 14.07
C VAL A 110 -8.27 -10.70 13.69
N GLY A 111 -7.06 -10.35 14.11
CA GLY A 111 -5.83 -11.11 13.81
C GLY A 111 -5.37 -11.01 12.35
N ALA A 112 -5.73 -9.93 11.65
CA ALA A 112 -5.32 -9.66 10.27
C ALA A 112 -4.01 -8.86 10.21
N TYR A 113 -3.29 -8.99 9.09
CA TYR A 113 -2.27 -8.03 8.71
C TYR A 113 -2.90 -6.74 8.15
N LEU A 114 -2.18 -5.63 8.26
CA LEU A 114 -2.53 -4.35 7.64
C LEU A 114 -1.50 -4.03 6.56
N LEU A 115 -1.96 -4.02 5.30
CA LEU A 115 -1.23 -3.48 4.17
C LEU A 115 -1.73 -2.07 3.87
N VAL A 116 -0.83 -1.09 3.79
CA VAL A 116 -1.15 0.22 3.23
C VAL A 116 -0.48 0.40 1.87
N ASP A 117 -1.27 0.53 0.81
CA ASP A 117 -0.81 0.91 -0.53
C ASP A 117 -0.87 2.43 -0.68
N MET A 118 0.27 3.09 -0.47
CA MET A 118 0.37 4.55 -0.55
C MET A 118 0.75 5.06 -1.95
N ALA A 119 0.59 4.26 -3.00
CA ALA A 119 1.08 4.57 -4.34
C ALA A 119 0.73 5.97 -4.86
N HIS A 120 -0.50 6.45 -4.61
CA HIS A 120 -0.93 7.78 -5.08
C HIS A 120 -0.40 8.94 -4.23
N PHE A 121 -0.21 8.73 -2.92
CA PHE A 121 0.14 9.80 -1.97
C PHE A 121 1.56 9.68 -1.38
N ALA A 122 2.40 8.77 -1.89
CA ALA A 122 3.77 8.59 -1.38
C ALA A 122 4.64 9.85 -1.46
N GLY A 123 4.52 10.65 -2.52
CA GLY A 123 5.21 11.94 -2.58
C GLY A 123 4.73 12.92 -1.52
N LEU A 124 3.44 12.91 -1.18
CA LEU A 124 2.86 13.75 -0.14
C LEU A 124 3.34 13.31 1.25
N VAL A 125 3.48 12.01 1.49
CA VAL A 125 4.09 11.46 2.70
C VAL A 125 5.56 11.86 2.80
N ALA A 126 6.33 11.70 1.72
CA ALA A 126 7.74 12.11 1.66
C ALA A 126 7.91 13.62 1.90
N GLY A 127 7.01 14.44 1.34
CA GLY A 127 6.97 15.89 1.53
C GLY A 127 6.44 16.35 2.89
N GLY A 128 5.89 15.45 3.71
CA GLY A 128 5.37 15.76 5.05
C GLY A 128 4.00 16.44 5.08
N VAL A 129 3.25 16.40 3.98
CA VAL A 129 1.91 17.01 3.86
C VAL A 129 0.77 15.99 3.87
N HIS A 130 1.09 14.71 4.06
CA HIS A 130 0.13 13.65 4.31
C HIS A 130 0.67 12.74 5.42
N ALA A 131 -0.21 12.22 6.28
CA ALA A 131 0.18 11.30 7.36
C ALA A 131 0.91 10.07 6.81
N SER A 132 1.97 9.64 7.51
CA SER A 132 2.71 8.43 7.15
C SER A 132 2.00 7.18 7.67
N PRO A 133 1.78 6.15 6.82
CA PRO A 133 1.23 4.88 7.28
C PRO A 133 2.28 3.96 7.93
N VAL A 134 3.58 4.23 7.74
CA VAL A 134 4.68 3.35 8.16
C VAL A 134 4.68 3.02 9.66
N PRO A 135 4.33 3.93 10.59
CA PRO A 135 4.25 3.60 12.00
C PRO A 135 3.11 2.63 12.37
N TYR A 136 2.08 2.51 11.53
CA TYR A 136 0.86 1.75 11.83
C TYR A 136 0.78 0.44 11.03
N ALA A 137 1.14 0.48 9.76
CA ALA A 137 1.01 -0.64 8.85
C ALA A 137 2.02 -1.76 9.16
N HIS A 138 1.58 -3.01 9.05
CA HIS A 138 2.50 -4.15 9.05
C HIS A 138 3.40 -4.13 7.82
N VAL A 139 2.81 -3.79 6.67
CA VAL A 139 3.49 -3.62 5.39
C VAL A 139 2.97 -2.36 4.70
N THR A 140 3.88 -1.53 4.18
CA THR A 140 3.51 -0.42 3.29
C THR A 140 4.07 -0.68 1.90
N THR A 141 3.24 -0.59 0.87
CA THR A 141 3.68 -0.65 -0.52
C THR A 141 3.52 0.70 -1.19
N THR A 142 4.38 0.99 -2.16
CA THR A 142 4.20 2.20 -2.99
C THR A 142 4.84 2.09 -4.36
N THR A 143 4.19 2.69 -5.35
CA THR A 143 4.86 2.98 -6.63
C THR A 143 5.86 4.12 -6.49
N THR A 144 6.86 4.14 -7.36
CA THR A 144 7.89 5.20 -7.37
C THR A 144 7.61 6.35 -8.34
N HIS A 145 6.61 6.26 -9.23
CA HIS A 145 6.42 7.18 -10.37
C HIS A 145 5.28 8.19 -10.26
N LYS A 146 4.39 8.07 -9.27
CA LYS A 146 3.24 8.98 -9.12
C LYS A 146 3.67 10.28 -8.45
N SER A 147 3.07 10.64 -7.32
CA SER A 147 3.47 11.82 -6.55
C SER A 147 4.95 11.79 -6.11
N LEU A 148 5.59 10.61 -6.08
CA LEU A 148 7.02 10.47 -5.77
C LEU A 148 7.96 10.80 -6.94
N ARG A 149 7.44 11.01 -8.16
CA ARG A 149 8.16 11.56 -9.33
C ARG A 149 9.42 10.78 -9.78
N GLY A 150 9.52 9.50 -9.46
CA GLY A 150 10.61 8.62 -9.89
C GLY A 150 10.26 7.75 -11.11
N PRO A 151 11.08 6.73 -11.40
CA PRO A 151 10.83 5.80 -12.50
C PRO A 151 9.64 4.87 -12.18
N ARG A 152 9.13 4.17 -13.19
CA ARG A 152 8.17 3.06 -12.96
C ARG A 152 8.86 1.97 -12.13
N GLY A 153 8.15 1.48 -11.13
CA GLY A 153 8.69 0.58 -10.11
C GLY A 153 7.80 0.54 -8.87
N GLY A 154 8.08 -0.42 -7.98
CA GLY A 154 7.47 -0.53 -6.67
C GLY A 154 8.49 -0.64 -5.54
N LEU A 155 8.00 -0.42 -4.32
CA LEU A 155 8.69 -0.58 -3.05
C LEU A 155 7.80 -1.36 -2.08
N ILE A 156 8.42 -2.16 -1.24
CA ILE A 156 7.78 -2.78 -0.08
C ILE A 156 8.56 -2.35 1.16
N LEU A 157 7.86 -1.82 2.16
CA LEU A 157 8.43 -1.29 3.40
C LEU A 157 7.82 -2.04 4.59
N SER A 158 8.61 -2.29 5.63
CA SER A 158 8.12 -2.81 6.90
C SER A 158 9.05 -2.40 8.04
N ASN A 159 8.50 -2.37 9.26
CA ASN A 159 9.28 -2.22 10.48
C ASN A 159 9.56 -3.55 11.19
N ASP A 160 9.01 -4.66 10.68
CA ASP A 160 9.18 -6.01 11.21
C ASP A 160 10.17 -6.80 10.34
N GLU A 161 11.25 -7.28 10.95
CA GLU A 161 12.31 -8.03 10.27
C GLU A 161 11.81 -9.41 9.76
N THR A 162 10.93 -10.08 10.52
CA THR A 162 10.34 -11.36 10.13
C THR A 162 9.50 -11.19 8.87
N LEU A 163 8.68 -10.13 8.82
CA LEU A 163 7.92 -9.79 7.61
C LEU A 163 8.86 -9.42 6.45
N ALA A 164 9.89 -8.61 6.70
CA ALA A 164 10.86 -8.23 5.67
C ALA A 164 11.53 -9.44 5.01
N LYS A 165 11.90 -10.46 5.79
CA LYS A 165 12.46 -11.72 5.26
C LYS A 165 11.46 -12.46 4.37
N LYS A 166 10.21 -12.61 4.80
CA LYS A 166 9.14 -13.24 3.98
C LYS A 166 8.90 -12.48 2.67
N LEU A 167 8.86 -11.15 2.74
CA LEU A 167 8.63 -10.28 1.59
C LEU A 167 9.80 -10.34 0.59
N ASN A 168 11.03 -10.44 1.08
CA ASN A 168 12.20 -10.67 0.23
C ASN A 168 12.09 -12.00 -0.52
N SER A 169 11.76 -13.10 0.16
CA SER A 169 11.57 -14.41 -0.45
C SER A 169 10.41 -14.44 -1.46
N ALA A 170 9.33 -13.72 -1.18
CA ALA A 170 8.19 -13.61 -2.09
C ALA A 170 8.53 -12.83 -3.37
N ILE A 171 9.42 -11.83 -3.29
CA ILE A 171 9.94 -11.16 -4.49
C ILE A 171 10.88 -12.09 -5.25
N PHE A 172 11.91 -12.62 -4.59
CA PHE A 172 12.87 -13.55 -5.18
C PHE A 172 13.19 -14.67 -4.17
N PRO A 173 13.06 -15.95 -4.56
CA PRO A 173 12.77 -16.45 -5.90
C PRO A 173 11.26 -16.55 -6.24
N GLY A 174 10.36 -16.00 -5.41
CA GLY A 174 8.91 -16.22 -5.55
C GLY A 174 8.28 -15.71 -6.85
N LEU A 175 8.34 -14.40 -7.12
CA LEU A 175 7.62 -13.77 -8.25
C LEU A 175 8.52 -13.25 -9.37
N GLN A 176 9.73 -12.81 -9.03
CA GLN A 176 10.66 -12.19 -9.96
C GLN A 176 11.95 -13.02 -10.06
N GLY A 177 12.66 -12.85 -11.17
CA GLY A 177 14.03 -13.31 -11.34
C GLY A 177 15.03 -12.20 -10.97
N GLY A 178 16.01 -11.97 -11.86
CA GLY A 178 17.04 -10.94 -11.64
C GLY A 178 16.47 -9.51 -11.51
N PRO A 179 17.02 -8.69 -10.61
CA PRO A 179 16.56 -7.32 -10.40
C PRO A 179 16.94 -6.39 -11.56
N LEU A 180 16.06 -5.43 -11.87
CA LEU A 180 16.34 -4.38 -12.86
C LEU A 180 17.23 -3.28 -12.24
N MET A 181 18.54 -3.51 -12.19
CA MET A 181 19.49 -2.61 -11.52
C MET A 181 19.48 -1.18 -12.09
N HIS A 182 19.23 -1.00 -13.39
CA HIS A 182 19.08 0.32 -14.00
C HIS A 182 17.84 1.07 -13.46
N VAL A 183 16.74 0.37 -13.18
CA VAL A 183 15.56 0.96 -12.54
C VAL A 183 15.84 1.25 -11.07
N ILE A 184 16.55 0.37 -10.36
CA ILE A 184 16.95 0.60 -8.96
C ILE A 184 17.85 1.84 -8.84
N ALA A 185 18.79 2.03 -9.76
CA ALA A 185 19.60 3.24 -9.82
C ALA A 185 18.73 4.50 -10.02
N ALA A 186 17.77 4.46 -10.96
CA ALA A 186 16.85 5.57 -11.18
C ALA A 186 15.93 5.84 -9.97
N LYS A 187 15.52 4.80 -9.23
CA LYS A 187 14.78 4.95 -7.96
C LYS A 187 15.63 5.69 -6.93
N ALA A 188 16.92 5.34 -6.80
CA ALA A 188 17.84 6.00 -5.88
C ALA A 188 18.00 7.49 -6.20
N VAL A 189 18.11 7.87 -7.49
CA VAL A 189 18.12 9.28 -7.91
C VAL A 189 16.86 10.00 -7.47
N ALA A 190 15.67 9.43 -7.73
CA ALA A 190 14.40 10.02 -7.33
C ALA A 190 14.27 10.16 -5.80
N PHE A 191 14.79 9.21 -5.01
CA PHE A 191 14.81 9.34 -3.56
C PHE A 191 15.78 10.43 -3.09
N GLY A 192 16.91 10.59 -3.75
CA GLY A 192 17.82 11.71 -3.52
C GLY A 192 17.13 13.06 -3.76
N GLU A 193 16.36 13.18 -4.85
CA GLU A 193 15.52 14.37 -5.09
C GLU A 193 14.46 14.56 -4.00
N ALA A 194 13.75 13.51 -3.61
CA ALA A 194 12.70 13.59 -2.61
C ALA A 194 13.20 13.92 -1.19
N LEU A 195 14.49 13.73 -0.92
CA LEU A 195 15.14 14.11 0.35
C LEU A 195 15.53 15.60 0.40
N ARG A 196 15.53 16.30 -0.73
CA ARG A 196 15.90 17.71 -0.77
C ARG A 196 14.78 18.61 -0.23
N PRO A 197 15.11 19.78 0.36
CA PRO A 197 14.09 20.69 0.93
C PRO A 197 13.05 21.19 -0.08
N ASP A 198 13.44 21.40 -1.34
CA ASP A 198 12.57 21.85 -2.43
C ASP A 198 11.44 20.85 -2.74
N PHE A 199 11.64 19.55 -2.47
CA PHE A 199 10.58 18.56 -2.64
C PHE A 199 9.41 18.76 -1.66
N LYS A 200 9.68 19.25 -0.44
CA LYS A 200 8.61 19.59 0.52
C LYS A 200 7.76 20.75 0.03
N VAL A 201 8.40 21.76 -0.58
CA VAL A 201 7.71 22.90 -1.21
C VAL A 201 6.85 22.41 -2.37
N TYR A 202 7.41 21.55 -3.24
CA TYR A 202 6.65 20.91 -4.31
C TYR A 202 5.41 20.18 -3.79
N ALA A 203 5.55 19.34 -2.76
CA ALA A 203 4.42 18.59 -2.20
C ALA A 203 3.35 19.51 -1.60
N LYS A 204 3.74 20.59 -0.93
CA LYS A 204 2.81 21.61 -0.41
C LYS A 204 2.02 22.26 -1.56
N ASN A 205 2.69 22.68 -2.62
CA ASN A 205 2.04 23.31 -3.78
C ASN A 205 1.08 22.33 -4.49
N VAL A 206 1.39 21.03 -4.51
CA VAL A 206 0.46 20.01 -5.06
C VAL A 206 -0.85 19.98 -4.28
N VAL A 207 -0.81 20.09 -2.95
CA VAL A 207 -2.02 20.12 -2.11
C VAL A 207 -2.77 21.44 -2.27
N GLU A 208 -2.07 22.58 -2.36
CA GLU A 208 -2.71 23.90 -2.54
C GLU A 208 -3.40 24.07 -3.90
N ASN A 209 -2.89 23.41 -4.94
CA ASN A 209 -3.46 23.49 -6.28
C ASN A 209 -4.66 22.55 -6.51
N ALA A 210 -4.89 21.56 -5.64
CA ALA A 210 -5.92 20.53 -5.79
C ALA A 210 -7.22 20.92 -5.07
#